data_AF-A0A258FTI6-F1
#
_entry.id   AF-A0A258FTI6-F1
#
_cell.length_a   1.000
_cell.length_b   1.000
_cell.length_c   1.000
_cell.angle_alpha   90.00
_cell.angle_beta   90.00
_cell.angle_gamma   90.00
#
_symmetry.space_group_name_H-M   'P 1'
#
loop_
_entity.id
_entity.type
_entity.pdbx_description
1 polymer ?
#
loop_
_entity_poly.entity_id
_entity_poly.type
_entity_poly.pdbx_seq_one_letter_code
_entity_poly.pdbx_strand_id
1 'polypeptide(L)'
;MSVSILMAALLAGQAATPTQAPALDVDVPAVEGLAADPTCGGRPALTQLASCFVTTQAAAAAVADVWNAAFAAQGWNAAHGDDNRVVYVRRREGGGCDAFQLQAFADDRQVPAPAAPAYLALGTIPGDICAPQPPAGTPATPATPQ
;
A
#
# COMPACT_ATOMS: atom_id res chain seq x y z
N MET A 1 -32.49 -18.77 52.44
CA MET A 1 -32.55 -18.63 50.97
C MET A 1 -31.37 -17.78 50.56
N SER A 2 -30.27 -18.42 50.15
CA SER A 2 -28.99 -17.73 49.87
C SER A 2 -28.91 -17.45 48.37
N VAL A 3 -28.86 -16.17 48.01
CA VAL A 3 -28.71 -15.71 46.62
C VAL A 3 -27.22 -15.62 46.32
N SER A 4 -26.74 -16.46 45.40
CA SER A 4 -25.39 -16.37 44.84
C SER A 4 -25.46 -15.59 43.53
N ILE A 5 -24.81 -14.43 43.48
CA ILE A 5 -24.66 -13.64 42.25
C ILE A 5 -23.28 -13.97 41.65
N LEU A 6 -23.28 -14.71 40.55
CA LEU A 6 -22.11 -14.93 39.70
C LEU A 6 -21.90 -13.67 38.83
N MET A 7 -20.82 -12.93 39.08
CA MET A 7 -20.34 -11.86 38.21
C MET A 7 -19.53 -12.47 37.06
N ALA A 8 -20.12 -12.51 35.87
CA ALA A 8 -19.40 -12.79 34.63
C ALA A 8 -18.63 -11.53 34.19
N ALA A 9 -17.30 -11.59 34.21
CA ALA A 9 -16.45 -10.54 33.67
C ALA A 9 -16.53 -10.58 32.13
N LEU A 10 -17.20 -9.58 31.53
CA LEU A 10 -17.15 -9.32 30.10
C LEU A 10 -15.77 -8.77 29.74
N LEU A 11 -14.89 -9.59 29.16
CA LEU A 11 -13.74 -9.09 28.40
C LEU A 11 -14.27 -8.49 27.10
N ALA A 12 -14.46 -7.17 27.08
CA ALA A 12 -14.65 -6.42 25.85
C ALA A 12 -13.31 -6.41 25.08
N GLY A 13 -13.15 -7.35 24.15
CA GLY A 13 -12.12 -7.29 23.13
C GLY A 13 -12.37 -6.08 22.25
N GLN A 14 -11.59 -5.03 22.46
CA GLN A 14 -11.53 -3.86 21.60
C GLN A 14 -10.94 -4.29 20.24
N ALA A 15 -11.83 -4.61 19.30
CA ALA A 15 -11.47 -4.75 17.89
C ALA A 15 -10.95 -3.39 17.42
N ALA A 16 -9.67 -3.32 17.07
CA ALA A 16 -9.10 -2.15 16.42
C ALA A 16 -9.93 -1.87 15.16
N THR A 17 -10.55 -0.70 15.09
CA THR A 17 -11.15 -0.22 13.85
C THR A 17 -10.05 -0.15 12.80
N PRO A 18 -10.28 -0.66 11.57
CA PRO A 18 -9.30 -0.52 10.50
C PRO A 18 -9.09 0.98 10.28
N THR A 19 -7.93 1.49 10.68
CA THR A 19 -7.51 2.85 10.36
C THR A 19 -7.41 2.92 8.84
N GLN A 20 -8.30 3.70 8.23
CA GLN A 20 -8.29 3.97 6.80
C GLN A 20 -6.89 4.47 6.41
N ALA A 21 -6.29 3.88 5.37
CA ALA A 21 -4.97 4.27 4.92
C ALA A 21 -4.95 5.79 4.63
N PRO A 22 -3.90 6.53 5.03
CA PRO A 22 -3.79 7.94 4.72
C PRO A 22 -4.01 8.18 3.23
N ALA A 23 -4.76 9.23 2.89
CA ALA A 23 -4.98 9.61 1.51
C ALA A 23 -3.64 9.92 0.85
N LEU A 24 -3.45 9.44 -0.38
CA LEU A 24 -2.25 9.66 -1.16
C LEU A 24 -2.18 11.13 -1.59
N ASP A 25 -1.25 11.89 -1.03
CA ASP A 25 -0.99 13.30 -1.38
C ASP A 25 0.00 13.40 -2.55
N VAL A 26 -0.40 12.86 -3.70
CA VAL A 26 0.33 13.01 -4.98
C VAL A 26 -0.67 13.31 -6.09
N ASP A 27 -0.31 14.25 -6.95
CA ASP A 27 -1.06 14.47 -8.19
C ASP A 27 -0.67 13.39 -9.19
N VAL A 28 -1.66 12.60 -9.61
CA VAL A 28 -1.47 11.49 -10.57
C VAL A 28 -1.94 11.99 -11.93
N PRO A 29 -1.03 12.31 -12.87
CA PRO A 29 -1.43 12.87 -14.15
C PRO A 29 -2.16 11.82 -14.98
N ALA A 30 -3.17 12.28 -15.72
CA ALA A 30 -3.87 11.45 -16.70
C ALA A 30 -2.92 11.08 -17.85
N VAL A 31 -3.00 9.82 -18.30
CA VAL A 31 -2.25 9.30 -19.44
C VAL A 31 -3.24 8.68 -20.42
N GLU A 32 -3.06 8.94 -21.72
CA GLU A 32 -3.91 8.34 -22.74
C GLU A 32 -3.85 6.80 -22.67
N GLY A 33 -5.00 6.13 -22.77
CA GLY A 33 -5.08 4.66 -22.67
C GLY A 33 -4.92 4.11 -21.24
N LEU A 34 -4.95 4.97 -20.22
CA LEU A 34 -5.03 4.60 -18.82
C LEU A 34 -6.41 4.97 -18.26
N ALA A 35 -7.05 4.04 -17.58
CA ALA A 35 -8.34 4.26 -16.91
C ALA A 35 -8.27 3.89 -15.44
N ALA A 36 -9.04 4.57 -14.58
CA ALA A 36 -9.21 4.12 -13.20
C ALA A 36 -9.96 2.79 -13.17
N ASP A 37 -9.50 1.84 -12.35
CA ASP A 37 -10.17 0.56 -12.11
C ASP A 37 -10.38 0.36 -10.61
N PRO A 38 -11.57 0.65 -10.07
CA PRO A 38 -11.85 0.50 -8.64
C PRO A 38 -11.87 -0.96 -8.18
N THR A 39 -11.83 -1.93 -9.09
CA THR A 39 -11.76 -3.36 -8.76
C THR A 39 -10.32 -3.86 -8.57
N CYS A 40 -9.31 -3.07 -8.96
CA CYS A 40 -7.91 -3.46 -8.96
C CYS A 40 -7.65 -4.80 -9.68
N GLY A 41 -8.29 -5.02 -10.84
CA GLY A 41 -8.23 -6.32 -11.52
C GLY A 41 -8.90 -7.46 -10.75
N GLY A 42 -9.92 -7.15 -9.94
CA GLY A 42 -10.61 -8.11 -9.09
C GLY A 42 -9.85 -8.53 -7.82
N ARG A 43 -8.90 -7.71 -7.33
CA ARG A 43 -8.11 -7.98 -6.12
C ARG A 43 -8.66 -7.20 -4.92
N PRO A 44 -9.58 -7.76 -4.11
CA PRO A 44 -10.25 -7.02 -3.04
C PRO A 44 -9.33 -6.51 -1.93
N ALA A 45 -8.18 -7.17 -1.71
CA ALA A 45 -7.19 -6.68 -0.77
C ALA A 45 -6.58 -5.32 -1.19
N LEU A 46 -6.46 -5.07 -2.50
CA LEU A 46 -5.90 -3.83 -3.03
C LEU A 46 -6.91 -2.69 -3.07
N THR A 47 -8.21 -2.98 -3.22
CA THR A 47 -9.25 -1.93 -3.33
C THR A 47 -9.38 -1.06 -2.08
N GLN A 48 -8.90 -1.55 -0.92
CA GLN A 48 -8.87 -0.82 0.34
C GLN A 48 -7.54 -0.08 0.58
N LEU A 49 -6.50 -0.38 -0.19
CA LEU A 49 -5.13 0.03 0.09
C LEU A 49 -4.53 0.90 -1.02
N ALA A 50 -5.11 0.88 -2.22
CA ALA A 50 -4.53 1.52 -3.38
C ALA A 50 -5.59 2.13 -4.31
N SER A 51 -5.19 3.21 -4.96
CA SER A 51 -5.83 3.71 -6.18
C SER A 51 -5.31 2.88 -7.35
N CYS A 52 -6.22 2.21 -8.05
CA CYS A 52 -5.87 1.28 -9.11
C CYS A 52 -6.28 1.81 -10.48
N PHE A 53 -5.44 1.48 -11.47
CA PHE A 53 -5.60 1.88 -12.85
C PHE A 53 -5.36 0.68 -13.76
N VAL A 54 -5.98 0.68 -14.92
CA VAL A 54 -5.85 -0.35 -15.94
C VAL A 54 -5.37 0.26 -17.25
N THR A 55 -4.45 -0.46 -17.90
CA THR A 55 -3.97 -0.20 -19.25
C THR A 55 -3.63 -1.55 -19.92
N THR A 56 -2.88 -1.54 -21.01
CA THR A 56 -2.39 -2.75 -21.66
C THR A 56 -0.97 -3.11 -21.19
N GLN A 57 -0.60 -4.38 -21.28
CA GLN A 57 0.76 -4.82 -20.93
C GLN A 57 1.84 -4.09 -21.77
N ALA A 58 1.54 -3.77 -23.03
CA ALA A 58 2.45 -3.00 -23.87
C ALA A 58 2.62 -1.53 -23.44
N ALA A 59 1.60 -0.94 -22.82
CA ALA A 59 1.60 0.47 -22.44
C ALA A 59 2.05 0.72 -21.00
N ALA A 60 2.02 -0.28 -20.13
CA ALA A 60 2.25 -0.12 -18.69
C ALA A 60 3.61 0.55 -18.35
N ALA A 61 4.68 0.19 -19.05
CA ALA A 61 6.00 0.79 -18.82
C ALA A 61 6.02 2.29 -19.18
N ALA A 62 5.44 2.67 -20.32
CA ALA A 62 5.37 4.08 -20.73
C ALA A 62 4.52 4.93 -19.76
N VAL A 63 3.45 4.36 -19.20
CA VAL A 63 2.67 5.03 -18.14
C VAL A 63 3.53 5.24 -16.90
N ALA A 64 4.28 4.21 -16.48
CA ALA A 64 5.16 4.31 -15.32
C ALA A 64 6.25 5.37 -15.50
N ASP A 65 6.82 5.51 -16.71
CA ASP A 65 7.81 6.55 -17.03
C ASP A 65 7.23 7.96 -16.91
N VAL A 66 6.01 8.19 -17.44
CA VAL A 66 5.30 9.48 -17.33
C VAL A 66 5.04 9.83 -15.86
N TRP A 67 4.57 8.86 -15.09
CA TRP A 67 4.32 9.05 -13.66
C TRP A 67 5.58 9.28 -12.86
N ASN A 68 6.65 8.53 -13.12
CA ASN A 68 7.94 8.73 -12.45
C ASN A 68 8.46 10.15 -12.65
N ALA A 69 8.39 10.68 -13.88
CA ALA A 69 8.78 12.07 -14.16
C ALA A 69 7.87 13.08 -13.43
N ALA A 70 6.56 12.86 -13.42
CA ALA A 70 5.61 13.74 -12.74
C ALA A 70 5.77 13.72 -11.21
N PHE A 71 6.01 12.57 -10.61
CA PHE A 71 6.25 12.42 -9.18
C PHE A 71 7.58 13.09 -8.78
N ALA A 72 8.63 12.93 -9.58
CA ALA A 72 9.89 13.63 -9.39
C ALA A 72 9.71 15.16 -9.41
N ALA A 73 8.91 15.69 -10.34
CA ALA A 73 8.58 17.12 -10.40
C ALA A 73 7.82 17.63 -9.16
N GLN A 74 7.14 16.73 -8.44
CA GLN A 74 6.45 17.01 -7.17
C GLN A 74 7.33 16.77 -5.93
N GLY A 75 8.62 16.47 -6.12
CA GLY A 75 9.58 16.24 -5.03
C GLY A 75 9.60 14.82 -4.46
N TRP A 76 8.93 13.87 -5.11
CA TRP A 76 9.00 12.46 -4.74
C TRP A 76 10.21 11.79 -5.38
N ASN A 77 10.95 11.01 -4.60
CA ASN A 77 12.17 10.33 -5.04
C ASN A 77 11.95 8.82 -5.04
N ALA A 78 12.26 8.14 -6.14
CA ALA A 78 12.32 6.68 -6.16
C ALA A 78 13.49 6.21 -5.28
N ALA A 79 13.17 5.62 -4.12
CA ALA A 79 14.16 5.24 -3.12
C ALA A 79 14.46 3.73 -3.12
N HIS A 80 13.51 2.92 -3.58
CA HIS A 80 13.65 1.47 -3.66
C HIS A 80 12.73 0.94 -4.76
N GLY A 81 13.00 -0.27 -5.25
CA GLY A 81 12.16 -0.92 -6.23
C GLY A 81 12.70 -2.26 -6.68
N ASP A 82 11.84 -2.99 -7.39
CA ASP A 82 12.16 -4.16 -8.19
C ASP A 82 11.45 -4.04 -9.54
N ASP A 83 11.50 -5.09 -10.37
CA ASP A 83 11.00 -5.08 -11.74
C ASP A 83 9.55 -4.59 -11.87
N ASN A 84 8.71 -4.77 -10.85
CA ASN A 84 7.30 -4.41 -10.90
C ASN A 84 6.87 -3.44 -9.80
N ARG A 85 7.79 -2.97 -8.95
CA ARG A 85 7.47 -2.07 -7.84
C ARG A 85 8.46 -0.93 -7.75
N VAL A 86 7.95 0.28 -7.53
CA VAL A 86 8.76 1.44 -7.15
C VAL A 86 8.20 2.02 -5.86
N VAL A 87 9.07 2.29 -4.90
CA VAL A 87 8.76 3.00 -3.66
C VAL A 87 9.27 4.43 -3.78
N TYR A 88 8.36 5.38 -3.64
CA TYR A 88 8.63 6.80 -3.67
C TYR A 88 8.63 7.37 -2.26
N VAL A 89 9.56 8.28 -1.98
CA VAL A 89 9.67 8.96 -0.68
C VAL A 89 9.79 10.47 -0.86
N ARG A 90 9.17 11.22 0.05
CA ARG A 90 9.29 12.68 0.13
C ARG A 90 9.53 13.07 1.58
N ARG A 91 10.53 13.92 1.81
CA ARG A 91 10.81 14.45 3.15
C ARG A 91 9.73 15.44 3.57
N ARG A 92 9.31 15.37 4.83
CA ARG A 92 8.38 16.33 5.42
C ARG A 92 9.12 17.54 5.96
N GLU A 93 8.48 18.71 5.91
CA GLU A 93 8.92 19.88 6.66
C GLU A 93 8.77 19.59 8.16
N GLY A 94 9.88 19.56 8.89
CA GLY A 94 9.91 19.18 10.32
C GLY A 94 10.47 17.78 10.60
N GLY A 95 10.85 17.03 9.57
CA GLY A 95 11.52 15.74 9.72
C GLY A 95 10.63 14.53 9.41
N GLY A 96 11.29 13.41 9.12
CA GLY A 96 10.65 12.20 8.64
C GLY A 96 10.30 12.24 7.15
N CYS A 97 9.70 11.15 6.67
CA CYS A 97 9.33 11.00 5.27
C CYS A 97 7.96 10.34 5.10
N ASP A 98 7.22 10.86 4.13
CA ASP A 98 6.07 10.16 3.56
C ASP A 98 6.56 9.19 2.49
N ALA A 99 5.80 8.12 2.27
CA ALA A 99 6.09 7.16 1.23
C ALA A 99 4.82 6.60 0.59
N PHE A 100 4.94 6.26 -0.69
CA PHE A 100 3.94 5.47 -1.39
C PHE A 100 4.64 4.51 -2.35
N GLN A 101 3.91 3.51 -2.82
CA GLN A 101 4.40 2.58 -3.83
C GLN A 101 3.55 2.62 -5.09
N LEU A 102 4.21 2.49 -6.24
CA LEU A 102 3.63 2.09 -7.50
C LEU A 102 3.93 0.60 -7.70
N GLN A 103 2.89 -0.22 -7.84
CA GLN A 103 3.01 -1.64 -8.14
C GLN A 103 2.32 -1.93 -9.47
N ALA A 104 3.06 -2.50 -10.42
CA ALA A 104 2.53 -3.06 -11.65
C ALA A 104 2.22 -4.56 -11.46
N PHE A 105 1.15 -5.04 -12.10
CA PHE A 105 0.85 -6.47 -12.19
C PHE A 105 -0.04 -6.76 -13.40
N ALA A 106 0.04 -7.98 -13.94
CA ALA A 106 -0.85 -8.46 -15.00
C ALA A 106 -2.11 -9.13 -14.42
N ASP A 107 -3.15 -9.28 -15.25
CA ASP A 107 -4.22 -10.25 -14.97
C ASP A 107 -3.67 -11.67 -15.13
N ASP A 108 -3.46 -12.37 -14.01
CA ASP A 108 -2.95 -13.74 -13.98
C ASP A 108 -3.94 -14.78 -14.53
N ARG A 109 -5.20 -14.36 -14.76
CA ARG A 109 -6.24 -15.19 -15.39
C ARG A 109 -6.20 -15.11 -16.91
N GLN A 110 -5.39 -14.23 -17.49
CA GLN A 110 -5.26 -14.06 -18.94
C GLN A 110 -3.91 -14.53 -19.44
N VAL A 111 -3.89 -14.97 -20.70
CA VAL A 111 -2.64 -15.26 -21.41
C VAL A 111 -1.89 -13.94 -21.61
N PRO A 112 -0.60 -13.84 -21.21
CA PRO A 112 0.19 -12.64 -21.44
C PRO A 112 0.24 -12.30 -22.93
N ALA A 113 -0.11 -11.06 -23.25
CA ALA A 113 -0.12 -10.53 -24.60
C ALA A 113 -0.02 -9.00 -24.55
N PRO A 114 0.54 -8.34 -25.58
CA PRO A 114 0.68 -6.88 -25.61
C PRO A 114 -0.62 -6.12 -25.29
N ALA A 115 -1.76 -6.59 -25.80
CA ALA A 115 -3.08 -6.00 -25.60
C ALA A 115 -3.82 -6.50 -24.35
N ALA A 116 -3.28 -7.50 -23.64
CA ALA A 116 -3.89 -7.99 -22.41
C ALA A 116 -3.80 -6.92 -21.30
N PRO A 117 -4.71 -6.95 -20.32
CA PRO A 117 -4.71 -5.98 -19.23
C PRO A 117 -3.43 -6.04 -18.39
N ALA A 118 -2.97 -4.85 -18.02
CA ALA A 118 -2.03 -4.62 -16.94
C ALA A 118 -2.61 -3.58 -15.99
N TYR A 119 -2.31 -3.73 -14.71
CA TYR A 119 -2.81 -2.89 -13.65
C TYR A 119 -1.66 -2.17 -12.96
N LEU A 120 -1.93 -0.93 -12.56
CA LEU A 120 -1.03 -0.11 -11.78
C LEU A 120 -1.75 0.29 -10.49
N ALA A 121 -1.18 -0.07 -9.35
CA ALA A 121 -1.72 0.24 -8.03
C ALA A 121 -0.81 1.25 -7.32
N LEU A 122 -1.38 2.38 -6.92
CA LEU A 122 -0.74 3.40 -6.10
C LEU A 122 -1.26 3.30 -4.66
N GLY A 123 -0.41 2.87 -3.74
CA GLY A 123 -0.77 2.69 -2.32
C GLY A 123 0.15 3.47 -1.39
N THR A 124 -0.41 4.13 -0.38
CA THR A 124 0.39 4.79 0.66
C THR A 124 1.07 3.78 1.56
N ILE A 125 2.31 4.07 1.95
CA ILE A 125 3.04 3.28 2.94
C ILE A 125 2.94 4.06 4.26
N PRO A 126 2.21 3.55 5.27
CA PRO A 126 2.00 4.28 6.51
C PRO A 126 3.27 4.32 7.36
N GLY A 127 3.43 5.40 8.12
CA GLY A 127 4.52 5.61 9.06
C GLY A 127 5.60 6.55 8.54
N ASP A 128 6.60 6.78 9.39
CA ASP A 128 7.79 7.57 9.03
C ASP A 128 8.91 6.63 8.57
N ILE A 129 9.05 6.48 7.26
CA ILE A 129 10.03 5.56 6.66
C ILE A 129 11.48 6.05 6.85
N CYS A 130 11.66 7.32 7.20
CA CYS A 130 12.97 7.89 7.51
C CYS A 130 13.30 7.88 8.99
N ALA A 131 12.38 7.45 9.86
CA ALA A 131 12.68 7.30 11.28
C ALA A 131 13.69 6.15 11.50
N PRO A 132 14.61 6.27 12.46
CA PRO A 132 15.45 5.16 12.86
C PRO A 132 14.58 3.97 13.26
N GLN A 133 14.72 2.83 12.57
CA GLN A 133 14.04 1.61 13.00
C GLN A 133 14.58 1.22 14.38
N PRO A 134 13.70 0.94 15.36
CA PRO A 134 14.12 0.28 16.58
C PRO A 134 14.83 -1.04 16.22
N PRO A 135 15.94 -1.39 16.88
CA PRO A 135 16.55 -2.70 16.68
C PRO A 135 15.48 -3.77 16.87
N ALA A 136 15.40 -4.71 15.93
CA ALA A 136 14.45 -5.81 16.01
C ALA A 136 14.61 -6.50 17.37
N GLY A 137 13.57 -6.44 18.21
CA GLY A 137 13.58 -7.05 19.52
C GLY A 137 13.84 -8.55 19.37
N THR A 138 14.86 -9.06 20.07
CA THR A 138 15.12 -10.49 20.18
C THR A 138 13.81 -11.20 20.57
N PRO A 139 13.40 -12.28 19.87
CA PRO A 139 12.22 -13.03 20.27
C PRO A 139 12.30 -13.40 21.75
N ALA A 140 11.29 -13.02 22.52
CA ALA A 140 11.19 -13.41 23.92
C ALA A 140 11.05 -14.95 23.97
N THR A 141 12.07 -15.63 24.49
CA THR A 141 11.98 -17.05 24.82
C THR A 141 10.81 -17.25 25.78
N PRO A 142 9.83 -18.12 25.47
CA PRO A 142 8.72 -18.39 26.38
C PRO A 142 9.25 -18.91 27.72
N ALA A 143 8.94 -18.22 28.81
CA ALA A 143 9.19 -18.73 30.15
C ALA A 143 8.32 -19.97 30.37
N THR A 144 8.95 -21.11 30.64
CA THR A 144 8.27 -22.37 30.96
C THR A 144 7.66 -22.26 32.37
N PRO A 145 6.35 -22.50 32.56
CA PRO A 145 5.76 -22.59 33.90
C PRO A 145 6.31 -23.84 34.62
N GLN A 146 6.76 -23.68 35.87
CA GLN A 146 7.00 -24.80 36.80
C GLN A 146 5.73 -25.16 37.56
#